data_AF-M6GG99-F1
#
_entry.id   AF-M6GG99-F1
#
_cell.length_a   1.000
_cell.length_b   1.000
_cell.length_c   1.000
_cell.angle_alpha   90.00
_cell.angle_beta   90.00
_cell.angle_gamma   90.00
#
_symmetry.space_group_name_H-M   'P 1'
#
loop_
_entity.id
_entity.type
_entity.pdbx_description
1 polymer ?
#
loop_
_entity_poly.entity_id
_entity_poly.type
_entity_poly.pdbx_seq_one_letter_code
_entity_poly.pdbx_strand_id
1 'polypeptide(L)'
;MLQYTLSLVLFLVSLFFSLAFSPEKIYLNSDILYLPTLVLDVFRDGGDFFSWSFTPSPYFFPDLPIISALLLIFENAQKALVAFAFIQTVLFLILIERFWIFAEEEIKQKSLNLKETRQIKSWVLVLVSFILLMTKKFPALYILFLPSIHSSAFLTSLYAWPTIHKTFQKRKIWILSLWIAFTTASDQILIVELIIPGILAGFLQPQFSFTTETRTDSKWKRFLPESSKILFISGIAGLILHRILKSFLFIEKPGRISIQTSIMQATKDVTLFLTQAQTWILSGFQENIPIAAILILILLISLIVGFIKIRKTKTISFLF
;
A
#
# COMPACT_ATOMS: atom_id res chain seq x y z
N MET A 1 14.47 -25.06 10.56
CA MET A 1 13.11 -25.62 10.58
C MET A 1 12.39 -25.14 11.83
N LEU A 2 12.90 -25.45 13.03
CA LEU A 2 12.30 -25.06 14.31
C LEU A 2 11.94 -23.56 14.42
N GLN A 3 12.86 -22.65 14.09
CA GLN A 3 12.61 -21.20 14.12
C GLN A 3 11.42 -20.78 13.25
N TYR A 4 11.37 -21.26 12.01
CA TYR A 4 10.27 -20.95 11.09
C TYR A 4 8.94 -21.48 11.60
N THR A 5 8.93 -22.72 12.09
CA THR A 5 7.72 -23.33 12.67
C THR A 5 7.23 -22.54 13.88
N LEU A 6 8.14 -22.11 14.76
CA LEU A 6 7.80 -21.30 15.93
C LEU A 6 7.25 -19.92 15.52
N SER A 7 7.90 -19.25 14.55
CA SER A 7 7.41 -17.97 14.00
C SER A 7 6.03 -18.11 13.34
N LEU A 8 5.77 -19.23 12.66
CA LEU A 8 4.47 -19.51 12.05
C LEU A 8 3.38 -19.73 13.12
N VAL A 9 3.68 -20.51 14.16
CA VAL A 9 2.76 -20.71 15.29
C VAL A 9 2.48 -19.37 15.97
N LEU A 10 3.50 -18.56 16.22
CA LEU A 10 3.35 -17.22 16.78
C LEU A 10 2.43 -16.36 15.91
N PHE A 11 2.64 -16.35 14.59
CA PHE A 11 1.79 -15.62 13.66
C PHE A 11 0.32 -16.07 13.71
N LEU A 12 0.07 -17.38 13.68
CA LEU A 12 -1.30 -17.90 13.74
C LEU A 12 -1.99 -17.54 15.05
N VAL A 13 -1.28 -17.64 16.18
CA VAL A 13 -1.80 -17.25 17.50
C VAL A 13 -2.06 -15.75 17.56
N SER A 14 -1.13 -14.92 17.08
CA SER A 14 -1.28 -13.47 17.03
C SER A 14 -2.43 -13.04 16.12
N LEU A 15 -2.60 -13.70 14.98
CA LEU A 15 -3.70 -13.43 14.05
C LEU A 15 -5.04 -13.79 14.68
N PHE A 16 -5.13 -14.97 15.29
CA PHE A 16 -6.31 -15.39 16.02
C PHE A 16 -6.65 -14.40 17.14
N PHE A 17 -5.68 -14.03 17.97
CA PHE A 17 -5.90 -13.04 19.04
C PHE A 17 -6.33 -11.68 18.48
N SER A 18 -5.66 -11.19 17.43
CA SER A 18 -5.98 -9.88 16.86
C SER A 18 -7.37 -9.83 16.24
N LEU A 19 -7.86 -10.92 15.66
CA LEU A 19 -9.21 -10.99 15.07
C LEU A 19 -10.29 -11.32 16.10
N ALA A 20 -10.00 -12.17 17.09
CA ALA A 20 -10.98 -12.54 18.12
C ALA A 20 -11.22 -11.41 19.14
N PHE A 21 -10.22 -10.56 19.37
CA PHE A 21 -10.29 -9.46 20.32
C PHE A 21 -10.28 -8.08 19.65
N SER A 22 -10.52 -8.01 18.33
CA SER A 22 -10.67 -6.73 17.65
C SER A 22 -11.93 -6.01 18.17
N PRO A 23 -11.86 -4.71 18.50
CA PRO A 23 -13.03 -3.98 19.00
C PRO A 23 -14.11 -3.89 17.93
N GLU A 24 -15.35 -4.28 18.22
CA GLU A 24 -16.46 -4.24 17.25
C GLU A 24 -16.63 -2.86 16.59
N LYS A 25 -16.37 -1.79 17.35
CA LYS A 25 -16.42 -0.40 16.89
C LYS A 25 -15.58 -0.13 15.65
N ILE A 26 -14.50 -0.88 15.42
CA ILE A 26 -13.70 -0.70 14.20
C ILE A 26 -14.49 -1.13 12.96
N TYR A 27 -15.30 -2.19 13.04
CA TYR A 27 -16.10 -2.67 11.91
C TYR A 27 -17.40 -1.90 11.71
N LEU A 28 -17.80 -1.11 12.71
CA LEU A 28 -19.00 -0.27 12.67
C LEU A 28 -18.73 1.16 12.16
N ASN A 29 -17.50 1.46 11.76
CA ASN A 29 -17.18 2.74 11.14
C ASN A 29 -17.88 2.85 9.77
N SER A 30 -18.45 4.01 9.47
CA SER A 30 -19.12 4.29 8.19
C SER A 30 -18.21 4.05 6.98
N ASP A 31 -16.92 4.38 7.08
CA ASP A 31 -15.97 4.23 5.97
C ASP A 31 -15.71 2.75 5.65
N ILE A 32 -15.76 1.88 6.66
CA ILE A 32 -15.53 0.44 6.55
C ILE A 32 -16.81 -0.28 6.12
N LEU A 33 -17.96 0.21 6.59
CA LEU A 33 -19.28 -0.28 6.18
C LEU A 33 -19.68 0.18 4.78
N TYR A 34 -18.95 1.12 4.17
CA TYR A 34 -19.25 1.64 2.84
C TYR A 34 -19.45 0.56 1.79
N LEU A 35 -18.43 -0.29 1.56
CA LEU A 35 -18.53 -1.36 0.55
C LEU A 35 -19.60 -2.40 0.91
N PRO A 36 -19.68 -2.93 2.16
CA PRO A 36 -20.76 -3.83 2.52
C PRO A 36 -22.16 -3.24 2.29
N THR A 37 -22.36 -1.96 2.61
CA THR A 37 -23.67 -1.31 2.44
C THR A 37 -24.02 -1.15 0.96
N LEU A 38 -23.06 -0.70 0.14
CA LEU A 38 -23.22 -0.63 -1.31
C LEU A 38 -23.61 -1.98 -1.92
N VAL A 39 -22.91 -3.04 -1.51
CA VAL A 39 -23.18 -4.40 -2.02
C VAL A 39 -24.55 -4.90 -1.57
N LEU A 40 -24.91 -4.73 -0.30
CA LEU A 40 -26.21 -5.17 0.20
C LEU A 40 -27.36 -4.43 -0.49
N ASP A 41 -27.24 -3.11 -0.65
CA ASP A 41 -28.26 -2.33 -1.34
C ASP A 41 -28.47 -2.80 -2.79
N VAL A 42 -27.38 -2.90 -3.56
CA VAL A 42 -27.44 -3.23 -4.99
C VAL A 42 -27.79 -4.70 -5.26
N PHE A 43 -27.23 -5.64 -4.49
CA PHE A 43 -27.39 -7.07 -4.79
C PHE A 43 -28.52 -7.75 -4.00
N ARG A 44 -28.88 -7.24 -2.81
CA ARG A 44 -29.90 -7.85 -1.96
C ARG A 44 -31.19 -7.04 -1.93
N ASP A 45 -31.07 -5.72 -1.77
CA ASP A 45 -32.23 -4.86 -1.49
C ASP A 45 -32.85 -4.25 -2.77
N GLY A 46 -32.29 -4.57 -3.95
CA GLY A 46 -32.82 -4.17 -5.26
C GLY A 46 -32.51 -2.71 -5.64
N GLY A 47 -31.57 -2.08 -4.93
CA GLY A 47 -31.06 -0.75 -5.25
C GLY A 47 -30.30 -0.72 -6.58
N ASP A 48 -30.08 0.48 -7.09
CA ASP A 48 -29.35 0.69 -8.34
C ASP A 48 -27.95 1.25 -8.06
N PHE A 49 -26.93 0.63 -8.68
CA PHE A 49 -25.55 1.08 -8.56
C PHE A 49 -25.37 2.53 -9.04
N PHE A 50 -26.16 2.97 -10.03
CA PHE A 50 -26.11 4.36 -10.52
C PHE A 50 -26.79 5.38 -9.59
N SER A 51 -27.57 4.93 -8.62
CA SER A 51 -28.20 5.80 -7.62
C SER A 51 -27.25 6.23 -6.50
N TRP A 52 -26.11 5.54 -6.36
CA TRP A 52 -25.12 5.82 -5.34
C TRP A 52 -24.25 7.04 -5.65
N SER A 53 -23.96 7.82 -4.60
CA SER A 53 -22.89 8.81 -4.61
C SER A 53 -21.61 8.18 -4.08
N PHE A 54 -20.59 8.09 -4.94
CA PHE A 54 -19.35 7.38 -4.66
C PHE A 54 -18.29 8.32 -4.08
N THR A 55 -17.46 7.77 -3.20
CA THR A 55 -16.26 8.44 -2.66
C THR A 55 -15.23 8.69 -3.78
N PRO A 56 -14.30 9.65 -3.59
CA PRO A 56 -13.23 9.91 -4.58
C PRO A 56 -12.39 8.68 -4.88
N SER A 57 -12.15 7.84 -3.86
CA SER A 57 -11.59 6.50 -3.99
C SER A 57 -12.70 5.49 -3.72
N PRO A 58 -13.41 5.00 -4.75
CA PRO A 58 -14.56 4.14 -4.58
C PRO A 58 -14.23 2.69 -4.15
N TYR A 59 -12.95 2.30 -4.11
CA TYR A 59 -12.50 0.98 -3.66
C TYR A 59 -13.11 -0.20 -4.44
N PHE A 60 -13.43 0.01 -5.72
CA PHE A 60 -13.99 -1.00 -6.62
C PHE A 60 -13.07 -2.18 -6.89
N PHE A 61 -11.76 -2.03 -6.75
CA PHE A 61 -10.81 -3.10 -7.03
C PHE A 61 -9.63 -3.12 -6.06
N PRO A 62 -9.25 -4.30 -5.54
CA PRO A 62 -9.96 -5.59 -5.59
C PRO A 62 -11.02 -5.74 -4.50
N ASP A 63 -11.19 -4.75 -3.62
CA ASP A 63 -11.98 -4.86 -2.38
C ASP A 63 -13.45 -5.19 -2.65
N LEU A 64 -14.13 -4.45 -3.54
CA LEU A 64 -15.54 -4.65 -3.84
C LEU A 64 -15.84 -6.10 -4.30
N PRO A 65 -15.16 -6.69 -5.31
CA PRO A 65 -15.37 -8.10 -5.68
C PRO A 65 -15.19 -9.09 -4.53
N ILE A 66 -14.18 -8.89 -3.68
CA ILE A 66 -13.90 -9.78 -2.56
C ILE A 66 -15.02 -9.66 -1.52
N ILE A 67 -15.40 -8.43 -1.14
CA ILE A 67 -16.49 -8.19 -0.18
C ILE A 67 -17.82 -8.72 -0.72
N SER A 68 -18.13 -8.55 -2.00
CA SER A 68 -19.32 -9.12 -2.63
C SER A 68 -19.35 -10.64 -2.51
N ALA A 69 -18.25 -11.31 -2.85
CA ALA A 69 -18.15 -12.76 -2.73
C ALA A 69 -18.32 -13.24 -1.27
N LEU A 70 -17.71 -12.54 -0.31
CA LEU A 70 -17.83 -12.87 1.11
C LEU A 70 -19.25 -12.62 1.64
N LEU A 71 -19.91 -11.56 1.21
CA LEU A 71 -21.30 -11.27 1.58
C LEU A 71 -22.26 -12.32 1.03
N LEU A 72 -22.03 -12.85 -0.17
CA LEU A 72 -22.81 -13.98 -0.70
C LEU A 72 -22.63 -15.27 0.12
N ILE A 73 -21.46 -15.48 0.72
CA ILE A 73 -21.16 -16.69 1.52
C ILE A 73 -21.69 -16.55 2.95
N PHE A 74 -21.51 -15.39 3.58
CA PHE A 74 -21.78 -15.19 5.00
C PHE A 74 -23.11 -14.52 5.30
N GLU A 75 -23.74 -13.88 4.30
CA GLU A 75 -25.01 -13.13 4.39
C GLU A 75 -25.04 -12.05 5.49
N ASN A 76 -23.87 -11.70 6.04
CA ASN A 76 -23.72 -10.83 7.18
C ASN A 76 -22.46 -9.97 7.00
N ALA A 77 -22.63 -8.66 7.04
CA ALA A 77 -21.55 -7.70 6.82
C ALA A 77 -20.40 -7.85 7.82
N GLN A 78 -20.69 -8.05 9.11
CA GLN A 78 -19.65 -8.20 10.12
C GLN A 78 -18.81 -9.47 9.88
N LYS A 79 -19.46 -10.61 9.59
CA LYS A 79 -18.75 -11.85 9.25
C LYS A 79 -17.92 -11.71 7.98
N ALA A 80 -18.48 -11.09 6.94
CA ALA A 80 -17.76 -10.82 5.69
C ALA A 80 -16.54 -9.90 5.92
N LEU A 81 -16.66 -8.86 6.75
CA LEU A 81 -15.56 -7.97 7.11
C LEU A 81 -14.46 -8.68 7.92
N VAL A 82 -14.80 -9.55 8.86
CA VAL A 82 -13.82 -10.35 9.61
C VAL A 82 -13.10 -11.34 8.69
N ALA A 83 -13.82 -11.99 7.77
CA ALA A 83 -13.23 -12.87 6.78
C ALA A 83 -12.33 -12.10 5.80
N PHE A 84 -12.73 -10.90 5.39
CA PHE A 84 -11.91 -10.02 4.57
C PHE A 84 -10.62 -9.63 5.30
N ALA A 85 -10.71 -9.24 6.58
CA ALA A 85 -9.55 -8.93 7.40
C ALA A 85 -8.56 -10.09 7.50
N PHE A 86 -9.05 -11.31 7.63
CA PHE A 86 -8.22 -12.51 7.59
C PHE A 86 -7.51 -12.65 6.24
N ILE A 87 -8.25 -12.59 5.12
CA ILE A 87 -7.70 -12.72 3.76
C ILE A 87 -6.67 -11.63 3.49
N GLN A 88 -6.99 -10.37 3.81
CA GLN A 88 -6.10 -9.22 3.62
C GLN A 88 -4.80 -9.38 4.42
N THR A 89 -4.88 -9.84 5.66
CA THR A 89 -3.69 -10.03 6.51
C THR A 89 -2.79 -11.14 5.98
N VAL A 90 -3.38 -12.25 5.50
CA VAL A 90 -2.63 -13.35 4.86
C VAL A 90 -1.98 -12.87 3.56
N LEU A 91 -2.71 -12.10 2.75
CA LEU A 91 -2.18 -11.55 1.51
C LEU A 91 -1.03 -10.56 1.79
N PHE A 92 -1.19 -9.68 2.78
CA PHE A 92 -0.14 -8.78 3.24
C PHE A 92 1.12 -9.55 3.64
N LEU A 93 0.99 -10.60 4.45
CA LEU A 93 2.10 -11.45 4.86
C LEU A 93 2.84 -12.05 3.66
N ILE A 94 2.12 -12.62 2.69
CA ILE A 94 2.71 -13.23 1.50
C ILE A 94 3.48 -12.18 0.67
N LEU A 95 2.89 -11.00 0.49
CA LEU A 95 3.49 -9.94 -0.33
C LEU A 95 4.70 -9.30 0.35
N ILE A 96 4.64 -9.06 1.66
CA ILE A 96 5.77 -8.50 2.40
C ILE A 96 6.92 -9.52 2.52
N GLU A 97 6.64 -10.83 2.66
CA GLU A 97 7.66 -11.90 2.54
C GLU A 97 8.37 -11.81 1.18
N ARG A 98 7.59 -11.74 0.09
CA ARG A 98 8.13 -11.69 -1.28
C ARG A 98 8.94 -10.43 -1.51
N PHE A 99 8.50 -9.29 -0.96
CA PHE A 99 9.21 -8.03 -1.04
C PHE A 99 10.56 -8.08 -0.33
N TRP A 100 10.62 -8.58 0.92
CA TRP A 100 11.90 -8.69 1.65
C TRP A 100 12.87 -9.68 1.02
N ILE A 101 12.38 -10.80 0.49
CA ILE A 101 13.22 -11.72 -0.29
C ILE A 101 13.76 -11.02 -1.54
N PHE A 102 12.93 -10.20 -2.21
CA PHE A 102 13.38 -9.39 -3.34
C PHE A 102 14.47 -8.39 -2.96
N ALA A 103 14.25 -7.61 -1.90
CA ALA A 103 15.20 -6.61 -1.45
C ALA A 103 16.56 -7.23 -1.10
N GLU A 104 16.58 -8.37 -0.39
CA GLU A 104 17.82 -9.05 -0.03
C GLU A 104 18.55 -9.65 -1.25
N GLU A 105 17.82 -10.22 -2.22
CA GLU A 105 18.44 -10.71 -3.47
C GLU A 105 19.06 -9.59 -4.29
N GLU A 106 18.44 -8.41 -4.30
CA GLU A 106 18.98 -7.22 -4.98
C GLU A 106 20.26 -6.74 -4.29
N ILE A 107 20.28 -6.70 -2.95
CA ILE A 107 21.46 -6.31 -2.16
C ILE A 107 22.62 -7.29 -2.39
N LYS A 108 22.34 -8.59 -2.39
CA LYS A 108 23.37 -9.64 -2.57
C LYS A 108 23.72 -9.90 -4.02
N GLN A 109 22.98 -9.34 -4.97
CA GLN A 109 23.10 -9.58 -6.42
C GLN A 109 23.09 -11.06 -6.81
N LYS A 110 22.42 -11.91 -6.03
CA LYS A 110 22.28 -13.35 -6.27
C LYS A 110 20.99 -13.86 -5.67
N SER A 111 20.49 -14.98 -6.20
CA SER A 111 19.37 -15.68 -5.58
C SER A 111 19.75 -16.18 -4.19
N LEU A 112 18.78 -16.13 -3.27
CA LEU A 112 18.98 -16.66 -1.92
C LEU A 112 18.91 -18.17 -1.90
N ASN A 113 19.72 -18.77 -1.05
CA ASN A 113 19.56 -20.18 -0.75
C ASN A 113 18.31 -20.43 0.13
N LEU A 114 17.90 -21.70 0.26
CA LEU A 114 16.71 -22.08 1.04
C LEU A 114 16.80 -21.67 2.52
N LYS A 115 18.00 -21.64 3.11
CA LYS A 115 18.20 -21.27 4.51
C LYS A 115 17.99 -19.78 4.72
N GLU A 116 18.54 -18.94 3.84
CA GLU A 116 18.38 -17.48 3.84
C GLU A 116 16.93 -17.09 3.62
N THR A 117 16.27 -17.66 2.60
CA THR A 117 14.84 -17.43 2.33
C THR A 117 13.98 -17.77 3.55
N ARG A 118 14.23 -18.91 4.19
CA ARG A 118 13.50 -19.31 5.40
C ARG A 118 13.76 -18.37 6.58
N GLN A 119 14.97 -17.85 6.72
CA GLN A 119 15.31 -16.89 7.76
C GLN A 119 14.53 -15.58 7.58
N ILE A 120 14.48 -15.04 6.35
CA ILE A 120 13.68 -13.85 6.04
C ILE A 120 12.21 -14.07 6.36
N LYS A 121 11.63 -15.19 5.92
CA LYS A 121 10.23 -15.53 6.23
C LYS A 121 9.96 -15.60 7.73
N SER A 122 10.89 -16.18 8.49
CA SER A 122 10.76 -16.27 9.96
C SER A 122 10.75 -14.88 10.61
N TRP A 123 11.62 -13.97 10.14
CA TRP A 123 11.65 -12.59 10.62
C TRP A 123 10.40 -11.81 10.25
N VAL A 124 9.93 -11.96 9.02
CA VAL A 124 8.70 -11.32 8.55
C VAL A 124 7.49 -11.81 9.35
N LEU A 125 7.37 -13.12 9.60
CA LEU A 125 6.33 -13.67 10.47
C LEU A 125 6.37 -13.07 11.86
N VAL A 126 7.55 -12.93 12.47
CA VAL A 126 7.71 -12.31 13.80
C VAL A 126 7.33 -10.83 13.77
N LEU A 127 7.74 -10.08 12.74
CA LEU A 127 7.41 -8.67 12.58
C LEU A 127 5.90 -8.47 12.45
N VAL A 128 5.24 -9.23 11.57
CA VAL A 128 3.79 -9.16 11.40
C VAL A 128 3.09 -9.59 12.68
N SER A 129 3.55 -10.65 13.36
CA SER A 129 3.03 -11.06 14.67
C SER A 129 3.11 -9.95 15.71
N PHE A 130 4.20 -9.20 15.73
CA PHE A 130 4.37 -8.05 16.62
C PHE A 130 3.36 -6.95 16.28
N ILE A 131 3.22 -6.58 15.01
CA ILE A 131 2.24 -5.58 14.55
C ILE A 131 0.82 -5.99 14.98
N LEU A 132 0.45 -7.25 14.73
CA LEU A 132 -0.85 -7.83 15.10
C LEU A 132 -1.15 -7.67 16.59
N LEU A 133 -0.19 -7.98 17.47
CA LEU A 133 -0.37 -7.86 18.92
C LEU A 133 -0.43 -6.41 19.41
N MET A 134 0.20 -5.48 18.68
CA MET A 134 0.24 -4.06 19.03
C MET A 134 -1.05 -3.31 18.66
N THR A 135 -1.88 -3.86 17.76
CA THR A 135 -3.16 -3.24 17.33
C THR A 135 -4.08 -2.86 18.48
N LYS A 136 -4.12 -3.67 19.55
CA LYS A 136 -4.92 -3.39 20.74
C LYS A 136 -4.52 -2.08 21.44
N LYS A 137 -3.22 -1.74 21.44
CA LYS A 137 -2.70 -0.50 22.03
C LYS A 137 -2.72 0.66 21.04
N PHE A 138 -2.62 0.36 19.75
CA PHE A 138 -2.55 1.34 18.67
C PHE A 138 -3.62 1.03 17.63
N PRO A 139 -4.87 1.52 17.84
CA PRO A 139 -5.99 1.21 16.94
C PRO A 139 -5.75 1.59 15.48
N ALA A 140 -4.88 2.57 15.21
CA ALA A 140 -4.48 2.94 13.85
C ALA A 140 -3.89 1.76 13.05
N LEU A 141 -3.27 0.78 13.73
CA LEU A 141 -2.72 -0.41 13.06
C LEU A 141 -3.81 -1.35 12.52
N TYR A 142 -5.07 -1.20 12.96
CA TYR A 142 -6.18 -1.94 12.36
C TYR A 142 -6.40 -1.60 10.89
N ILE A 143 -5.84 -0.49 10.38
CA ILE A 143 -5.87 -0.15 8.95
C ILE A 143 -5.39 -1.29 8.04
N LEU A 144 -4.43 -2.10 8.51
CA LEU A 144 -3.90 -3.25 7.77
C LEU A 144 -4.91 -4.39 7.57
N PHE A 145 -6.02 -4.38 8.31
CA PHE A 145 -7.06 -5.41 8.32
C PHE A 145 -8.33 -4.98 7.60
N LEU A 146 -8.52 -3.68 7.43
CA LEU A 146 -9.81 -3.12 7.08
C LEU A 146 -9.89 -2.89 5.56
N PRO A 147 -11.04 -3.18 4.93
CA PRO A 147 -11.30 -2.76 3.55
C PRO A 147 -11.45 -1.24 3.50
N SER A 148 -11.36 -0.67 2.29
CA SER A 148 -11.77 0.72 2.06
C SER A 148 -10.91 1.78 2.78
N ILE A 149 -9.67 1.45 3.12
CA ILE A 149 -8.68 2.40 3.65
C ILE A 149 -7.36 2.32 2.86
N HIS A 150 -7.47 2.34 1.53
CA HIS A 150 -6.31 2.34 0.62
C HIS A 150 -5.39 1.11 0.71
N SER A 151 -5.73 0.12 1.54
CA SER A 151 -4.94 -1.09 1.79
C SER A 151 -4.64 -1.87 0.51
N SER A 152 -5.56 -1.86 -0.46
CA SER A 152 -5.37 -2.51 -1.76
C SER A 152 -4.38 -1.81 -2.68
N ALA A 153 -4.31 -0.47 -2.65
CA ALA A 153 -3.25 0.28 -3.33
C ALA A 153 -1.88 -0.10 -2.76
N PHE A 154 -1.77 -0.12 -1.43
CA PHE A 154 -0.55 -0.52 -0.75
C PHE A 154 -0.13 -1.98 -1.08
N LEU A 155 -1.06 -2.93 -1.05
CA LEU A 155 -0.77 -4.33 -1.44
C LEU A 155 -0.36 -4.44 -2.92
N THR A 156 -0.98 -3.65 -3.80
CA THR A 156 -0.59 -3.60 -5.22
C THR A 156 0.83 -3.09 -5.39
N SER A 157 1.25 -2.08 -4.61
CA SER A 157 2.62 -1.59 -4.57
C SER A 157 3.62 -2.69 -4.17
N LEU A 158 3.32 -3.44 -3.11
CA LEU A 158 4.15 -4.58 -2.65
C LEU A 158 4.25 -5.69 -3.71
N TYR A 159 3.18 -5.95 -4.47
CA TYR A 159 3.18 -6.96 -5.53
C TYR A 159 3.91 -6.51 -6.80
N ALA A 160 3.71 -5.26 -7.20
CA ALA A 160 4.25 -4.71 -8.44
C ALA A 160 5.77 -4.67 -8.41
N TRP A 161 6.36 -4.22 -7.30
CA TRP A 161 7.78 -3.94 -7.23
C TRP A 161 8.68 -5.15 -7.53
N PRO A 162 8.55 -6.30 -6.83
CA PRO A 162 9.36 -7.48 -7.13
C PRO A 162 9.11 -8.05 -8.52
N THR A 163 7.89 -7.86 -9.05
CA THR A 163 7.47 -8.43 -10.33
C THR A 163 8.10 -7.69 -11.51
N ILE A 164 8.13 -6.36 -11.44
CA ILE A 164 8.70 -5.49 -12.47
C ILE A 164 10.23 -5.68 -12.57
N HIS A 165 10.91 -5.88 -11.45
CA HIS A 165 12.37 -6.00 -11.43
C HIS A 165 12.92 -7.39 -11.76
N LYS A 166 12.26 -8.48 -11.34
CA LYS A 166 12.80 -9.85 -11.53
C LYS A 166 12.37 -10.53 -12.83
N THR A 167 11.22 -10.16 -13.41
CA THR A 167 10.61 -11.00 -14.45
C THR A 167 9.99 -10.20 -15.59
N PHE A 168 10.71 -10.06 -16.71
CA PHE A 168 10.14 -9.56 -17.97
C PHE A 168 9.42 -10.65 -18.78
N GLN A 169 8.62 -11.48 -18.11
CA GLN A 169 7.75 -12.43 -18.80
C GLN A 169 6.51 -11.68 -19.32
N LYS A 170 6.35 -11.59 -20.65
CA LYS A 170 5.27 -10.82 -21.31
C LYS A 170 3.88 -11.03 -20.68
N ARG A 171 3.51 -12.28 -20.35
CA ARG A 171 2.21 -12.59 -19.73
C ARG A 171 2.05 -12.00 -18.32
N LYS A 172 3.10 -12.06 -17.49
CA LYS A 172 3.06 -11.52 -16.11
C LYS A 172 2.99 -9.99 -16.12
N ILE A 173 3.63 -9.36 -17.11
CA ILE A 173 3.55 -7.91 -17.30
C ILE A 173 2.12 -7.49 -17.63
N TRP A 174 1.43 -8.16 -18.55
CA TRP A 174 0.05 -7.82 -18.88
C TRP A 174 -0.90 -7.91 -17.68
N ILE A 175 -0.80 -9.00 -16.91
CA ILE A 175 -1.60 -9.17 -15.69
C ILE A 175 -1.29 -8.04 -14.71
N LEU A 176 -0.02 -7.72 -14.50
CA LEU A 176 0.39 -6.64 -13.62
C LEU A 176 -0.11 -5.27 -14.11
N SER A 177 0.03 -4.96 -15.39
CA SER A 177 -0.45 -3.72 -15.98
C SER A 177 -1.95 -3.55 -15.80
N LEU A 178 -2.71 -4.61 -16.04
CA LEU A 178 -4.16 -4.62 -15.83
C LEU A 178 -4.50 -4.40 -14.35
N TRP A 179 -3.77 -5.07 -13.45
CA TRP A 179 -3.95 -4.91 -12.01
C TRP A 179 -3.68 -3.49 -11.53
N ILE A 180 -2.58 -2.88 -12.00
CA ILE A 180 -2.23 -1.49 -11.69
C ILE A 180 -3.29 -0.54 -12.26
N ALA A 181 -3.74 -0.74 -13.50
CA ALA A 181 -4.76 0.10 -14.12
C ALA A 181 -6.09 0.05 -13.35
N PHE A 182 -6.58 -1.14 -12.99
CA PHE A 182 -7.82 -1.27 -12.21
C PHE A 182 -7.68 -0.71 -10.81
N THR A 183 -6.55 -0.97 -10.13
CA THR A 183 -6.32 -0.41 -8.79
C THR A 183 -6.23 1.12 -8.84
N THR A 184 -5.53 1.69 -9.82
CA THR A 184 -5.46 3.16 -10.02
C THR A 184 -6.83 3.76 -10.34
N ALA A 185 -7.67 3.05 -11.10
CA ALA A 185 -9.02 3.50 -11.41
C ALA A 185 -9.93 3.52 -10.18
N SER A 186 -9.76 2.51 -9.31
CA SER A 186 -10.46 2.33 -8.04
C SER A 186 -9.96 3.26 -6.93
N ASP A 187 -8.66 3.54 -6.91
CA ASP A 187 -7.99 4.28 -5.86
C ASP A 187 -6.77 5.03 -6.42
N GLN A 188 -6.89 6.36 -6.49
CA GLN A 188 -5.86 7.21 -7.10
C GLN A 188 -4.63 7.37 -6.22
N ILE A 189 -4.66 6.96 -4.95
CA ILE A 189 -3.49 7.03 -4.06
C ILE A 189 -2.31 6.21 -4.61
N LEU A 190 -2.59 5.16 -5.40
CA LEU A 190 -1.58 4.34 -6.06
C LEU A 190 -0.66 5.17 -6.99
N ILE A 191 -1.14 6.31 -7.50
CA ILE A 191 -0.31 7.23 -8.28
C ILE A 191 0.84 7.77 -7.46
N VAL A 192 0.55 8.15 -6.22
CA VAL A 192 1.52 8.71 -5.27
C VAL A 192 2.36 7.59 -4.66
N GLU A 193 1.78 6.43 -4.37
CA GLU A 193 2.48 5.31 -3.72
C GLU A 193 3.41 4.54 -4.67
N LEU A 194 3.04 4.35 -5.94
CA LEU A 194 3.76 3.47 -6.87
C LEU A 194 4.18 4.15 -8.17
N ILE A 195 3.28 4.88 -8.83
CA ILE A 195 3.52 5.34 -10.20
C ILE A 195 4.57 6.46 -10.23
N ILE A 196 4.36 7.56 -9.49
CA ILE A 196 5.32 8.66 -9.42
C ILE A 196 6.68 8.15 -8.92
N PRO A 197 6.76 7.44 -7.79
CA PRO A 197 8.06 7.02 -7.27
C PRO A 197 8.76 6.01 -8.18
N GLY A 198 8.03 5.08 -8.81
CA GLY A 198 8.61 4.12 -9.76
C GLY A 198 9.05 4.75 -11.10
N ILE A 199 8.42 5.85 -11.53
CA ILE A 199 8.90 6.65 -12.67
C ILE A 199 10.19 7.39 -12.28
N LEU A 200 10.21 8.04 -11.11
CA LEU A 200 11.39 8.75 -10.60
C LEU A 200 12.58 7.81 -10.38
N ALA A 201 12.35 6.61 -9.86
CA ALA A 201 13.38 5.59 -9.73
C ALA A 201 14.03 5.25 -11.07
N GLY A 202 13.26 5.23 -12.17
CA GLY A 202 13.79 5.01 -13.50
C GLY A 202 14.66 6.15 -14.01
N PHE A 203 14.33 7.40 -13.68
CA PHE A 203 15.15 8.57 -13.99
C PHE A 203 16.44 8.68 -13.16
N LEU A 204 16.48 8.04 -11.98
CA LEU A 204 17.68 7.96 -11.13
C LEU A 204 18.59 6.77 -11.51
N GLN A 205 18.09 5.85 -12.34
CA GLN A 205 18.84 4.71 -12.88
C GLN A 205 19.93 4.97 -13.96
N PRO A 206 20.10 6.16 -14.60
CA PRO A 206 21.07 6.37 -15.69
C PRO A 206 22.55 6.15 -15.35
N GLN A 207 22.91 5.99 -14.07
CA GLN A 207 24.30 5.77 -13.62
C GLN A 207 24.61 4.31 -13.25
N PHE A 208 23.63 3.39 -13.25
CA PHE A 208 23.79 2.06 -12.66
C PHE A 208 23.83 0.88 -13.64
N SER A 209 23.63 1.09 -14.96
CA SER A 209 23.87 0.05 -15.96
C SER A 209 25.33 0.05 -16.45
N PHE A 210 26.27 -0.35 -15.58
CA PHE A 210 27.69 -0.48 -15.96
C PHE A 210 28.08 -1.89 -16.41
N THR A 211 27.11 -2.77 -16.65
CA THR A 211 27.39 -4.10 -17.21
C THR A 211 26.46 -4.31 -18.40
N THR A 212 27.08 -4.59 -19.55
CA THR A 212 26.49 -4.78 -20.90
C THR A 212 26.00 -3.53 -21.62
N GLU A 213 26.91 -2.59 -21.91
CA GLU A 213 26.74 -1.66 -23.04
C GLU A 213 26.97 -2.42 -24.37
N THR A 214 25.90 -2.91 -25.00
CA THR A 214 25.92 -3.09 -26.46
C THR A 214 25.63 -1.74 -27.10
N ARG A 215 26.51 -1.33 -28.01
CA ARG A 215 26.70 0.01 -28.62
C ARG A 215 25.51 0.57 -29.43
N THR A 216 24.31 -0.01 -29.30
CA THR A 216 23.13 0.27 -30.14
C THR A 216 21.84 0.49 -29.34
N ASP A 217 21.89 0.72 -28.03
CA ASP A 217 20.67 1.08 -27.29
C ASP A 217 20.30 2.55 -27.52
N SER A 218 19.09 2.77 -28.04
CA SER A 218 18.59 4.09 -28.41
C SER A 218 18.62 5.03 -27.21
N LYS A 219 18.98 6.30 -27.44
CA LYS A 219 19.06 7.35 -26.41
C LYS A 219 17.81 7.41 -25.51
N TRP A 220 16.64 7.01 -26.01
CA TRP A 220 15.37 6.97 -25.28
C TRP A 220 15.25 5.85 -24.23
N LYS A 221 15.89 4.69 -24.43
CA LYS A 221 15.93 3.63 -23.42
C LYS A 221 16.71 4.06 -22.16
N ARG A 222 17.62 5.02 -22.31
CA ARG A 222 18.40 5.61 -21.21
C ARG A 222 17.58 6.54 -20.31
N PHE A 223 16.50 7.13 -20.82
CA PHE A 223 15.66 8.07 -20.07
C PHE A 223 14.45 7.42 -19.40
N LEU A 224 13.95 6.30 -19.91
CA LEU A 224 12.78 5.59 -19.36
C LEU A 224 12.99 4.06 -19.44
N PRO A 225 13.44 3.43 -18.34
CA PRO A 225 13.50 1.98 -18.23
C PRO A 225 12.14 1.32 -18.53
N GLU A 226 12.13 0.09 -19.02
CA GLU A 226 10.89 -0.62 -19.36
C GLU A 226 9.93 -0.75 -18.17
N SER A 227 10.47 -0.87 -16.96
CA SER A 227 9.74 -0.84 -15.69
C SER A 227 8.91 0.45 -15.53
N SER A 228 9.55 1.60 -15.70
CA SER A 228 8.89 2.91 -15.60
C SER A 228 7.89 3.14 -16.73
N LYS A 229 8.13 2.59 -17.93
CA LYS A 229 7.15 2.62 -19.03
C LYS A 229 5.88 1.82 -18.70
N ILE A 230 6.03 0.63 -18.11
CA ILE A 230 4.89 -0.19 -17.68
C ILE A 230 4.05 0.57 -16.65
N LEU A 231 4.70 1.15 -15.63
CA LEU A 231 4.02 1.96 -14.61
C LEU A 231 3.31 3.17 -15.21
N PHE A 232 3.98 3.90 -16.10
CA PHE A 232 3.43 5.08 -16.77
C PHE A 232 2.21 4.74 -17.62
N ILE A 233 2.31 3.73 -18.50
CA ILE A 233 1.20 3.31 -19.38
C ILE A 233 0.03 2.80 -18.55
N SER A 234 0.29 1.94 -17.56
CA SER A 234 -0.77 1.36 -16.72
C SER A 234 -1.44 2.43 -15.84
N GLY A 235 -0.67 3.40 -15.34
CA GLY A 235 -1.19 4.54 -14.59
C GLY A 235 -2.06 5.47 -15.42
N ILE A 236 -1.64 5.80 -16.66
CA ILE A 236 -2.48 6.57 -17.59
C ILE A 236 -3.76 5.81 -17.93
N ALA A 237 -3.67 4.51 -18.23
CA ALA A 237 -4.84 3.69 -18.50
C ALA A 237 -5.82 3.69 -17.31
N GLY A 238 -5.31 3.57 -16.09
CA GLY A 238 -6.10 3.66 -14.87
C GLY A 238 -6.75 5.03 -14.66
N LEU A 239 -6.05 6.13 -14.93
CA LEU A 239 -6.60 7.48 -14.89
C LEU A 239 -7.71 7.71 -15.93
N ILE A 240 -7.51 7.22 -17.16
CA ILE A 240 -8.54 7.26 -18.20
C ILE A 240 -9.77 6.47 -17.72
N LEU A 241 -9.57 5.26 -17.20
CA LEU A 241 -10.64 4.42 -16.69
C LEU A 241 -11.37 5.09 -15.51
N HIS A 242 -10.66 5.72 -14.58
CA HIS A 242 -11.27 6.49 -13.50
C HIS A 242 -12.15 7.63 -14.04
N ARG A 243 -11.66 8.38 -15.04
CA ARG A 243 -12.45 9.47 -15.65
C ARG A 243 -13.70 8.97 -16.35
N ILE A 244 -13.61 7.81 -17.03
CA ILE A 244 -14.76 7.14 -17.63
C ILE A 244 -15.76 6.76 -16.53
N LEU A 245 -15.31 6.08 -15.47
CA LEU A 245 -16.17 5.70 -14.33
C LEU A 245 -16.83 6.93 -13.70
N LYS A 246 -16.08 8.01 -13.48
CA LYS A 246 -16.58 9.28 -12.94
C LYS A 246 -17.59 9.98 -13.84
N SER A 247 -17.59 9.72 -15.15
CA SER A 247 -18.57 10.30 -16.06
C SER A 247 -19.94 9.59 -15.99
N PHE A 248 -19.94 8.31 -15.60
CA PHE A 248 -21.15 7.50 -15.48
C PHE A 248 -21.67 7.38 -14.04
N LEU A 249 -20.76 7.43 -13.07
CA LEU A 249 -21.04 7.27 -11.66
C LEU A 249 -20.91 8.63 -10.98
N PHE A 250 -21.76 8.91 -9.99
CA PHE A 250 -21.68 10.14 -9.18
C PHE A 250 -20.48 10.09 -8.21
N ILE A 251 -19.26 9.99 -8.74
CA ILE A 251 -17.99 10.07 -8.02
C ILE A 251 -17.65 11.56 -7.84
N GLU A 252 -17.65 12.02 -6.58
CA GLU A 252 -17.51 13.44 -6.18
C GLU A 252 -18.70 14.34 -6.60
N LYS A 253 -19.66 14.56 -5.68
CA LYS A 253 -20.54 15.74 -5.77
C LYS A 253 -19.69 17.03 -5.66
N PRO A 254 -20.06 18.12 -6.36
CA PRO A 254 -19.24 19.32 -6.48
C PRO A 254 -19.19 20.07 -5.14
N GLY A 255 -18.09 19.87 -4.42
CA GLY A 255 -17.70 20.64 -3.23
C GLY A 255 -16.19 20.82 -3.21
N ARG A 256 -15.58 21.17 -4.36
CA ARG A 256 -14.13 21.36 -4.44
C ARG A 256 -13.71 22.50 -3.51
N ILE A 257 -12.94 22.16 -2.49
CA ILE A 257 -12.20 23.13 -1.71
C ILE A 257 -11.29 23.87 -2.69
N SER A 258 -11.38 25.19 -2.73
CA SER A 258 -10.57 25.98 -3.66
C SER A 258 -9.09 25.76 -3.36
N ILE A 259 -8.24 25.78 -4.39
CA ILE A 259 -6.78 25.63 -4.23
C ILE A 259 -6.25 26.61 -3.19
N GLN A 260 -6.77 27.84 -3.16
CA GLN A 260 -6.39 28.86 -2.18
C GLN A 260 -6.74 28.42 -0.75
N THR A 261 -7.93 27.88 -0.54
CA THR A 261 -8.36 27.38 0.78
C THR A 261 -7.50 26.19 1.22
N SER A 262 -7.18 25.27 0.30
CA SER A 262 -6.30 24.13 0.59
C SER A 262 -4.87 24.57 0.93
N ILE A 263 -4.30 25.53 0.19
CA ILE A 263 -2.97 26.07 0.49
C ILE A 263 -2.98 26.79 1.84
N MET A 264 -4.01 27.57 2.13
CA MET A 264 -4.15 28.27 3.41
C MET A 264 -4.34 27.32 4.58
N GLN A 265 -5.04 26.19 4.38
CA GLN A 265 -5.15 25.16 5.40
C GLN A 265 -3.81 24.45 5.61
N ALA A 266 -3.11 24.08 4.53
CA ALA A 266 -1.80 23.44 4.60
C ALA A 266 -0.78 24.33 5.35
N THR A 267 -0.76 25.64 5.10
CA THR A 267 0.13 26.56 5.84
C THR A 267 -0.23 26.66 7.32
N LYS A 268 -1.53 26.70 7.67
CA LYS A 268 -1.97 26.64 9.07
C LYS A 268 -1.52 25.36 9.75
N ASP A 269 -1.70 24.22 9.10
CA ASP A 269 -1.34 22.91 9.66
C ASP A 269 0.17 22.79 9.87
N VAL A 270 0.99 23.29 8.92
CA VAL A 270 2.46 23.37 9.05
C VAL A 270 2.87 24.29 10.19
N THR A 271 2.20 25.44 10.34
CA THR A 271 2.53 26.39 11.41
C THR A 271 2.21 25.78 12.78
N LEU A 272 1.01 25.19 12.92
CA LEU A 272 0.58 24.50 14.12
C LEU A 272 1.53 23.34 14.48
N PHE A 273 1.96 22.58 13.48
CA PHE A 273 2.95 21.53 13.63
C PHE A 273 4.28 22.07 14.19
N LEU A 274 4.84 23.13 13.60
CA LEU A 274 6.10 23.73 14.05
C LEU A 274 5.99 24.26 15.48
N THR A 275 4.87 24.90 15.82
CA THR A 275 4.62 25.39 17.18
C THR A 275 4.54 24.24 18.19
N GLN A 276 3.82 23.16 17.88
CA GLN A 276 3.73 21.98 18.77
C GLN A 276 5.06 21.27 18.94
N ALA A 277 5.87 21.17 17.88
CA ALA A 277 7.21 20.60 17.97
C ALA A 277 8.13 21.47 18.85
N GLN A 278 8.06 22.79 18.71
CA GLN A 278 8.85 23.72 19.49
C GLN A 278 8.46 23.69 20.99
N THR A 279 7.17 23.67 21.31
CA THR A 279 6.71 23.60 22.70
C THR A 279 7.12 22.29 23.37
N TRP A 280 7.07 21.17 22.64
CA TRP A 280 7.52 19.88 23.15
C TRP A 280 9.04 19.81 23.40
N ILE A 281 9.83 20.40 22.51
CA ILE A 281 11.28 20.50 22.71
C ILE A 281 11.59 21.36 23.95
N LEU A 282 10.89 22.49 24.10
CA LEU A 282 11.07 23.39 25.23
C LEU A 282 10.57 22.81 26.57
N SER A 283 9.60 21.88 26.55
CA SER A 283 9.14 21.16 27.75
C SER A 283 10.07 20.02 28.18
N GLY A 284 11.25 19.88 27.55
CA GLY A 284 12.19 18.80 27.87
C GLY A 284 11.66 17.41 27.53
N PHE A 285 10.77 17.32 26.53
CA PHE A 285 10.12 16.09 26.08
C PHE A 285 9.15 15.44 27.09
N GLN A 286 8.75 16.15 28.16
CA GLN A 286 7.97 15.58 29.25
C GLN A 286 6.45 15.66 29.06
N GLU A 287 5.94 16.66 28.34
CA GLU A 287 4.51 16.90 28.19
C GLU A 287 4.07 16.98 26.72
N ASN A 288 2.86 16.48 26.41
CA ASN A 288 2.22 16.57 25.08
C ASN A 288 3.09 16.03 23.93
N ILE A 289 3.44 14.75 23.99
CA ILE A 289 4.19 14.04 22.94
C ILE A 289 3.54 14.29 21.57
N PRO A 290 4.18 15.05 20.67
CA PRO A 290 3.65 15.33 19.34
C PRO A 290 3.94 14.12 18.47
N ILE A 291 3.11 13.09 18.60
CA ILE A 291 3.24 11.80 17.90
C ILE A 291 3.48 12.03 16.40
N ALA A 292 2.76 12.98 15.79
CA ALA A 292 2.95 13.36 14.39
C ALA A 292 4.37 13.89 14.09
N ALA A 293 4.96 14.71 14.96
CA ALA A 293 6.32 15.24 14.79
C ALA A 293 7.39 14.17 14.96
N ILE A 294 7.20 13.24 15.89
CA ILE A 294 8.08 12.08 16.04
C ILE A 294 8.03 11.21 14.79
N LEU A 295 6.83 10.91 14.29
CA LEU A 295 6.65 10.09 13.08
C LEU A 295 7.26 10.75 11.84
N ILE A 296 7.07 12.07 11.66
CA ILE A 296 7.69 12.81 10.56
C ILE A 296 9.21 12.86 10.69
N LEU A 297 9.75 13.05 11.90
CA LEU A 297 11.19 13.02 12.14
C LEU A 297 11.78 11.63 11.83
N ILE A 298 11.11 10.56 12.26
CA ILE A 298 11.49 9.18 11.93
C ILE A 298 11.46 8.96 10.42
N LEU A 299 10.42 9.44 9.72
CA LEU A 299 10.31 9.37 8.26
C LEU A 299 11.48 10.10 7.59
N LEU A 300 11.81 11.30 8.05
CA LEU A 300 12.85 12.16 7.49
C LEU A 300 14.25 11.57 7.73
N ILE A 301 14.50 11.02 8.92
CA ILE A 301 15.71 10.25 9.23
C ILE A 301 15.80 9.01 8.33
N SER A 302 14.70 8.27 8.18
CA SER A 302 14.64 7.06 7.35
C SER A 302 14.93 7.38 5.88
N LEU A 303 14.39 8.48 5.36
CA LEU A 303 14.67 9.00 4.02
C LEU A 303 16.14 9.36 3.85
N ILE A 304 16.73 10.12 4.79
CA ILE A 304 18.16 10.49 4.75
C ILE A 304 19.05 9.25 4.77
N VAL A 305 18.77 8.29 5.66
CA VAL A 305 19.51 7.03 5.75
C VAL A 305 19.36 6.22 4.46
N GLY A 306 18.15 6.17 3.89
CA GLY A 306 17.87 5.57 2.59
C GLY A 306 18.75 6.17 1.49
N PHE A 307 18.76 7.50 1.36
CA PHE A 307 19.59 8.21 0.37
C PHE A 307 21.09 7.95 0.55
N ILE A 308 21.59 7.97 1.80
CA ILE A 308 23.00 7.65 2.08
C ILE A 308 23.32 6.22 1.67
N LYS A 309 22.41 5.27 1.92
CA LYS A 309 22.62 3.86 1.61
C LYS A 309 22.59 3.62 0.11
N ILE A 310 21.65 4.21 -0.64
CA ILE A 310 21.62 4.19 -2.11
C ILE A 310 22.95 4.64 -2.69
N ARG A 311 23.50 5.77 -2.18
CA ARG A 311 24.79 6.30 -2.62
C ARG A 311 25.95 5.34 -2.36
N LYS A 312 25.91 4.56 -1.27
CA LYS A 312 26.98 3.63 -0.88
C LYS A 312 26.86 2.25 -1.52
N THR A 313 25.68 1.64 -1.53
CA THR A 313 25.46 0.27 -1.99
C THR A 313 25.26 0.17 -3.49
N LYS A 314 25.02 1.30 -4.18
CA LYS A 314 24.65 1.33 -5.60
C LYS A 314 23.39 0.50 -5.90
N THR A 315 22.53 0.29 -4.91
CA THR A 315 21.27 -0.45 -5.02
C THR A 315 20.08 0.49 -4.83
N ILE A 316 19.03 0.28 -5.63
CA ILE A 316 17.82 1.13 -5.67
C ILE A 316 16.70 0.56 -4.79
N SER A 317 16.88 -0.66 -4.29
CA SER A 317 16.07 -1.34 -3.26
C SER A 317 15.66 -0.45 -2.08
N PHE A 318 16.45 0.58 -1.76
CA PHE A 318 16.24 1.49 -0.62
C PHE A 318 15.58 2.83 -0.98
N LEU A 319 15.12 3.05 -2.22
CA LEU A 319 14.41 4.29 -2.56
C LEU A 319 13.03 4.40 -1.89
N PHE A 320 12.50 3.31 -1.30
CA PHE A 320 11.16 3.24 -0.71
C PHE A 320 11.12 2.43 0.58
#